data_AF-A0AAU9JV22-F1
#
_entry.id   AF-A0AAU9JV22-F1
#
_cell.length_a   1.000
_cell.length_b   1.000
_cell.length_c   1.000
_cell.angle_alpha   90.00
_cell.angle_beta   90.00
_cell.angle_gamma   90.00
#
_symmetry.space_group_name_H-M   'P 1'
#
loop_
_entity.id
_entity.type
_entity.pdbx_description
1 polymer ?
#
loop_
_entity_poly.entity_id
_entity_poly.type
_entity_poly.pdbx_seq_one_letter_code
_entity_poly.pdbx_strand_id
1 'polypeptide(L)'
;MFKNKPAPRLVIHKNIIEMIKAKSKEREQEMRSKGLGNQADQLRPTSAFICEICKKLKLPKPPHVILEQSSQFCACNSSLRMVYSPFHSNIAKKKLSLTSSFNPSILRSRSKPINLKNHSEKNLVATGVRITTEQRKRSISVPDSNRFEFTTPIPDLTYYETIEREYKYLIFKGNNSSLIQSILKLRPNWSEAENGRQSLQFIWHPTSVKARFDRLMPYLPIQVINHFEFHAQLSNKLLLYNNMVNYCRLKSIDITKLMPITFPLNVGSKDFTAQMSKFIGFFKTCSSSDSKNFWLLKPSGFNRGRGIHIFNEISTLRSLLADTQFSSQNPSKTTGLIKKSPFSTKFVLQKYIENPLLIDGRKFDIRVWVLITHEYDCFFFSQGYLRTSSESFTLDEDKLTSEYIHLTNNAIQKDGSGYGKFEAGNQLPFSFLQKYLNKQFPSITSPLERLVTSMKELVAHSLKSVKGKLNPNNRQFCFEIFGYDFIIDSTMKPWLIECNTNPCLELSSPLLQQLIPRMVNDAFKLTLDVIFPIKSSYSLNIPTIVHLQEHNQWEFLVSLKKSSCND
;
A
#
# COMPACT_ATOMS: atom_id res chain seq x y z
N MET A 1 -40.86 10.75 36.89
CA MET A 1 -39.85 11.02 37.94
C MET A 1 -38.88 9.85 38.00
N PHE A 2 -37.69 9.96 37.41
CA PHE A 2 -36.44 9.39 37.93
C PHE A 2 -35.30 10.16 37.25
N LYS A 3 -34.46 10.81 38.07
CA LYS A 3 -33.41 11.75 37.66
C LYS A 3 -32.24 10.98 37.04
N ASN A 4 -31.96 11.24 35.77
CA ASN A 4 -30.65 10.93 35.17
C ASN A 4 -29.61 11.89 35.76
N LYS A 5 -28.78 11.41 36.70
CA LYS A 5 -27.52 12.07 37.01
C LYS A 5 -26.52 11.74 35.89
N PRO A 6 -25.84 12.73 35.28
CA PRO A 6 -24.73 12.44 34.39
C PRO A 6 -23.58 11.83 35.20
N ALA A 7 -22.99 10.76 34.67
CA ALA A 7 -21.75 10.22 35.19
C ALA A 7 -20.63 11.27 35.04
N PRO A 8 -19.76 11.49 36.05
CA PRO A 8 -18.69 12.47 35.95
C PRO A 8 -17.60 11.95 35.01
N ARG A 9 -17.55 12.44 33.76
CA ARG A 9 -16.48 12.09 32.81
C ARG A 9 -15.91 13.34 32.13
N LEU A 10 -14.58 13.32 31.97
CA LEU A 10 -13.67 14.22 31.24
C LEU A 10 -13.02 15.46 31.90
N VAL A 11 -13.23 15.76 33.19
CA VAL A 11 -12.37 16.75 33.89
C VAL A 11 -11.05 16.12 34.41
N ILE A 12 -11.03 14.79 34.55
CA ILE A 12 -9.95 14.05 35.19
C ILE A 12 -8.64 14.07 34.36
N HIS A 13 -8.70 14.16 33.03
CA HIS A 13 -7.54 13.94 32.15
C HIS A 13 -6.55 15.13 32.10
N LYS A 14 -7.06 16.36 32.20
CA LYS A 14 -6.22 17.59 32.18
C LYS A 14 -5.43 17.72 33.49
N ASN A 15 -6.07 17.39 34.61
CA ASN A 15 -5.43 17.37 35.94
C ASN A 15 -4.35 16.28 36.04
N ILE A 16 -4.55 15.10 35.42
CA ILE A 16 -3.52 14.06 35.38
C ILE A 16 -2.28 14.51 34.61
N ILE A 17 -2.45 15.19 33.47
CA ILE A 17 -1.32 15.65 32.66
C ILE A 17 -0.53 16.73 33.41
N GLU A 18 -1.21 17.69 34.04
CA GLU A 18 -0.55 18.72 34.86
C GLU A 18 0.11 18.11 36.11
N MET A 19 -0.48 17.09 36.73
CA MET A 19 0.12 16.37 37.84
C MET A 19 1.35 15.54 37.43
N ILE A 20 1.33 14.89 36.25
CA ILE A 20 2.50 14.16 35.73
C ILE A 20 3.63 15.15 35.42
N LYS A 21 3.32 16.32 34.84
CA LYS A 21 4.31 17.38 34.61
C LYS A 21 4.88 17.90 35.93
N ALA A 22 4.04 18.16 36.93
CA ALA A 22 4.49 18.63 38.25
C ALA A 22 5.39 17.61 38.95
N LYS A 23 5.01 16.32 38.96
CA LYS A 23 5.80 15.22 39.54
C LYS A 23 7.11 14.97 38.80
N SER A 24 7.13 15.11 37.48
CA SER A 24 8.37 15.07 36.69
C SER A 24 9.31 16.22 37.07
N LYS A 25 8.77 17.42 37.30
CA LYS A 25 9.55 18.62 37.68
C LYS A 25 10.12 18.52 39.10
N GLU A 26 9.36 17.98 40.06
CA GLU A 26 9.85 17.67 41.42
C GLU A 26 11.02 16.69 41.38
N ARG A 27 10.91 15.63 40.57
CA ARG A 27 11.97 14.62 40.42
C ARG A 27 13.23 15.17 39.77
N GLU A 28 13.08 16.06 38.78
CA GLU A 28 14.22 16.79 38.19
C GLU A 28 14.92 17.69 39.21
N GLN A 29 14.17 18.39 40.07
CA GLN A 29 14.72 19.22 41.14
C GLN A 29 15.45 18.39 42.21
N GLU A 30 14.89 17.25 42.60
CA GLU A 30 15.49 16.33 43.57
C GLU A 30 16.77 15.65 43.03
N MET A 31 16.84 15.38 41.74
CA MET A 31 18.04 14.82 41.10
C MET A 31 19.14 15.88 40.93
N ARG A 32 18.75 17.14 40.67
CA ARG A 32 19.68 18.28 40.62
C ARG A 32 20.27 18.60 42.00
N SER A 33 19.50 18.50 43.07
CA SER A 33 20.02 18.68 44.44
C SER A 33 20.96 17.56 44.89
N LYS A 34 20.89 16.37 44.27
CA LYS A 34 21.81 15.23 44.50
C LYS A 34 23.04 15.22 43.58
N GLY A 35 23.30 16.29 42.83
CA GLY A 35 24.49 16.42 41.98
C GLY A 35 24.45 15.63 40.67
N LEU A 36 23.30 15.06 40.29
CA LEU A 36 23.12 14.23 39.08
C LEU A 36 22.54 15.00 37.88
N GLY A 37 22.78 16.32 37.83
CA GLY A 37 22.16 17.24 36.87
C GLY A 37 22.33 16.86 35.40
N ASN A 38 23.45 16.26 35.01
CA ASN A 38 23.74 15.86 33.63
C ASN A 38 22.91 14.66 33.13
N GLN A 39 22.21 13.94 34.00
CA GLN A 39 21.28 12.86 33.64
C GLN A 39 19.80 13.28 33.68
N ALA A 40 19.49 14.48 34.20
CA ALA A 40 18.12 14.96 34.33
C ALA A 40 17.50 15.33 32.96
N ASP A 41 18.29 15.88 32.03
CA ASP A 41 17.80 16.42 30.75
C ASP A 41 17.46 15.34 29.68
N GLN A 42 17.58 14.03 29.99
CA GLN A 42 17.33 12.93 29.05
C GLN A 42 16.14 12.01 29.40
N LEU A 43 15.37 12.29 30.45
CA LEU A 43 14.31 11.39 30.89
C LEU A 43 12.92 11.85 30.43
N ARG A 44 12.40 11.23 29.35
CA ARG A 44 10.94 11.17 29.15
C ARG A 44 10.34 10.15 30.14
N PRO A 45 9.15 10.39 30.70
CA PRO A 45 8.54 9.46 31.66
C PRO A 45 8.34 8.09 31.01
N THR A 46 8.91 7.05 31.62
CA THR A 46 8.76 5.67 31.16
C THR A 46 7.34 5.17 31.45
N SER A 47 6.89 4.15 30.71
CA SER A 47 5.59 3.50 30.94
C SER A 47 5.43 3.00 32.39
N ALA A 48 6.53 2.57 33.01
CA ALA A 48 6.56 2.17 34.42
C ALA A 48 6.24 3.33 35.38
N PHE A 49 6.78 4.53 35.13
CA PHE A 49 6.55 5.72 35.95
C PHE A 49 5.10 6.20 35.85
N ILE A 50 4.52 6.16 34.65
CA ILE A 50 3.11 6.53 34.42
C ILE A 50 2.18 5.54 35.15
N CYS A 51 2.48 4.24 35.10
CA CYS A 51 1.73 3.22 35.83
C CYS A 51 1.80 3.38 37.36
N GLU A 52 2.95 3.80 37.90
CA GLU A 52 3.11 4.05 39.34
C GLU A 52 2.28 5.27 39.80
N ILE A 53 2.25 6.33 39.00
CA ILE A 53 1.40 7.51 39.26
C ILE A 53 -0.09 7.13 39.20
N CYS A 54 -0.52 6.36 38.19
CA CYS A 54 -1.91 5.89 38.11
C CYS A 54 -2.30 5.03 39.32
N LYS A 55 -1.39 4.18 39.82
CA LYS A 55 -1.60 3.38 41.05
C LYS A 55 -1.74 4.25 42.30
N LYS A 56 -0.82 5.20 42.52
CA LYS A 56 -0.85 6.10 43.69
C LYS A 56 -2.09 6.99 43.73
N LEU A 57 -2.63 7.35 42.57
CA LEU A 57 -3.80 8.22 42.43
C LEU A 57 -5.14 7.47 42.28
N LYS A 58 -5.17 6.14 42.41
CA LYS A 58 -6.36 5.28 42.23
C LYS A 58 -7.11 5.52 40.90
N LEU A 59 -6.36 5.79 39.82
CA LEU A 59 -6.91 6.01 38.48
C LEU A 59 -7.04 4.68 37.70
N PRO A 60 -8.02 4.54 36.79
CA PRO A 60 -8.14 3.33 35.98
C PRO A 60 -6.88 3.11 35.13
N LYS A 61 -6.38 1.87 35.08
CA LYS A 61 -5.23 1.50 34.24
C LYS A 61 -5.58 1.75 32.76
N PRO A 62 -4.67 2.31 31.94
CA PRO A 62 -4.89 2.40 30.51
C PRO A 62 -5.02 0.99 29.90
N PRO A 63 -5.93 0.76 28.95
CA PRO A 63 -6.14 -0.57 28.38
C PRO A 63 -4.92 -1.03 27.56
N HIS A 64 -4.42 -2.23 27.92
CA HIS A 64 -3.42 -3.08 27.24
C HIS A 64 -2.07 -2.47 26.85
N VAL A 65 -1.15 -2.39 27.83
CA VAL A 65 0.28 -2.60 27.58
C VAL A 65 0.55 -4.09 27.76
N ILE A 66 0.77 -4.82 26.66
CA ILE A 66 1.25 -6.20 26.74
C ILE A 66 2.72 -6.15 27.17
N LEU A 67 3.00 -6.72 28.34
CA LEU A 67 4.34 -7.04 28.82
C LEU A 67 4.82 -8.28 28.06
N GLU A 68 5.74 -8.14 27.11
CA GLU A 68 6.60 -9.26 26.75
C GLU A 68 7.75 -9.31 27.75
N GLN A 69 7.78 -10.36 28.56
CA GLN A 69 8.96 -10.77 29.31
C GLN A 69 10.00 -11.27 28.32
N SER A 70 10.96 -10.42 27.93
CA SER A 70 12.20 -10.89 27.33
C SER A 70 13.16 -11.29 28.45
N SER A 71 13.08 -12.54 28.89
CA SER A 71 14.15 -13.16 29.67
C SER A 71 15.31 -13.51 28.73
N GLN A 72 16.51 -13.08 29.14
CA GLN A 72 17.85 -13.51 28.67
C GLN A 72 18.30 -13.03 27.27
N PHE A 73 19.20 -12.04 27.25
CA PHE A 73 20.56 -12.27 26.77
C PHE A 73 21.55 -11.28 27.42
N CYS A 74 22.68 -11.84 27.85
CA CYS A 74 23.72 -11.28 28.71
C CYS A 74 24.34 -9.95 28.26
N ALA A 75 24.78 -9.22 29.28
CA ALA A 75 25.77 -8.16 29.23
C ALA A 75 27.11 -8.64 28.65
N CYS A 76 27.74 -7.79 27.83
CA CYS A 76 29.16 -7.45 27.98
C CYS A 76 29.53 -6.16 27.22
N ASN A 77 29.83 -5.13 28.01
CA ASN A 77 30.88 -4.10 27.88
C ASN A 77 31.06 -3.22 26.61
N SER A 78 30.89 -1.90 26.87
CA SER A 78 31.73 -0.75 26.48
C SER A 78 32.17 -0.63 25.01
N SER A 79 31.83 0.42 24.25
CA SER A 79 32.39 1.78 24.44
C SER A 79 31.70 2.81 23.52
N LEU A 80 31.27 3.92 24.13
CA LEU A 80 31.36 5.34 23.67
C LEU A 80 30.89 5.83 22.27
N ARG A 81 30.02 6.85 22.38
CA ARG A 81 30.01 8.17 21.70
C ARG A 81 29.31 8.34 20.33
N MET A 82 28.31 9.22 20.37
CA MET A 82 27.88 10.12 19.29
C MET A 82 29.05 10.97 18.77
N VAL A 83 29.01 11.37 17.49
CA VAL A 83 28.99 12.78 17.01
C VAL A 83 29.01 12.81 15.47
N TYR A 84 28.16 13.65 14.90
CA TYR A 84 28.17 14.10 13.50
C TYR A 84 29.38 15.02 13.24
N SER A 85 30.12 14.81 12.16
CA SER A 85 30.80 15.88 11.40
C SER A 85 31.26 15.33 10.02
N PRO A 86 31.20 16.13 8.94
CA PRO A 86 31.45 15.67 7.56
C PRO A 86 32.95 15.65 7.24
N PHE A 87 33.41 14.94 6.20
CA PHE A 87 34.39 15.45 5.22
C PHE A 87 34.79 14.41 4.15
N HIS A 88 35.28 14.97 3.05
CA HIS A 88 35.87 14.39 1.84
C HIS A 88 37.05 13.41 2.04
N SER A 89 37.15 12.54 1.02
CA SER A 89 38.34 12.03 0.30
C SER A 89 39.55 11.40 1.03
N ASN A 90 39.92 10.26 0.42
CA ASN A 90 41.25 9.65 0.24
C ASN A 90 41.76 8.56 1.20
N ILE A 91 41.75 7.34 0.61
CA ILE A 91 42.88 6.39 0.44
C ILE A 91 43.74 6.10 1.67
N ALA A 92 43.70 4.85 2.16
CA ALA A 92 44.87 3.96 2.21
C ALA A 92 44.51 2.54 2.68
N LYS A 93 45.14 1.57 2.02
CA LYS A 93 45.10 0.13 2.24
C LYS A 93 45.77 -0.25 3.58
N LYS A 94 45.26 -1.27 4.28
CA LYS A 94 46.10 -2.37 4.77
C LYS A 94 45.29 -3.61 5.16
N LYS A 95 45.68 -4.72 4.53
CA LYS A 95 45.38 -6.11 4.87
C LYS A 95 45.87 -6.41 6.29
N LEU A 96 45.16 -7.27 7.00
CA LEU A 96 45.80 -8.33 7.79
C LEU A 96 44.90 -9.57 7.84
N SER A 97 45.55 -10.65 7.44
CA SER A 97 45.17 -12.05 7.32
C SER A 97 45.21 -12.78 8.66
N LEU A 98 44.57 -13.96 8.71
CA LEU A 98 45.04 -15.26 9.26
C LEU A 98 43.83 -16.00 9.89
N THR A 99 43.23 -16.98 9.20
CA THR A 99 43.59 -18.41 9.03
C THR A 99 42.90 -19.35 10.02
N SER A 100 42.26 -20.37 9.43
CA SER A 100 42.16 -21.79 9.85
C SER A 100 41.47 -22.14 11.18
N SER A 101 40.70 -23.23 11.36
CA SER A 101 40.58 -24.50 10.63
C SER A 101 39.32 -25.27 11.08
N PHE A 102 38.83 -26.15 10.19
CA PHE A 102 38.09 -27.43 10.35
C PHE A 102 38.19 -28.15 11.73
N ASN A 103 37.31 -29.05 12.22
CA ASN A 103 36.35 -30.01 11.62
C ASN A 103 35.42 -30.59 12.75
N PRO A 104 34.57 -31.64 12.55
CA PRO A 104 33.23 -31.73 13.15
C PRO A 104 33.04 -32.97 14.06
N SER A 105 31.89 -33.13 14.73
CA SER A 105 31.31 -34.44 15.08
C SER A 105 29.95 -34.29 15.80
N ILE A 106 28.90 -34.93 15.26
CA ILE A 106 28.20 -36.12 15.81
C ILE A 106 27.20 -35.80 16.93
N LEU A 107 25.90 -35.91 16.65
CA LEU A 107 24.99 -36.87 17.34
C LEU A 107 23.59 -36.90 16.70
N ARG A 108 23.13 -38.13 16.48
CA ARG A 108 21.82 -38.53 15.94
C ARG A 108 20.79 -38.64 17.08
N SER A 109 19.53 -38.29 16.81
CA SER A 109 18.32 -39.06 17.17
C SER A 109 17.12 -38.40 16.44
N ARG A 110 16.48 -39.03 15.43
CA ARG A 110 15.46 -40.09 15.45
C ARG A 110 14.26 -39.83 16.37
N SER A 111 13.19 -39.28 15.79
CA SER A 111 11.81 -39.73 16.05
C SER A 111 10.97 -39.59 14.77
N LYS A 112 10.24 -40.65 14.43
CA LYS A 112 9.37 -40.83 13.26
C LYS A 112 7.93 -40.33 13.55
N PRO A 113 7.12 -40.09 12.51
CA PRO A 113 5.87 -39.32 12.58
C PRO A 113 4.61 -40.18 12.84
N ILE A 114 3.57 -39.55 13.39
CA ILE A 114 2.22 -40.08 13.50
C ILE A 114 1.42 -39.69 12.25
N ASN A 115 0.68 -40.67 11.73
CA ASN A 115 -0.08 -40.67 10.50
C ASN A 115 -1.56 -40.74 10.87
N LEU A 116 -2.42 -39.88 10.31
CA LEU A 116 -3.87 -40.02 10.40
C LEU A 116 -4.47 -39.83 9.01
N LYS A 117 -5.09 -40.90 8.51
CA LYS A 117 -5.83 -40.98 7.25
C LYS A 117 -7.32 -40.67 7.48
N ASN A 118 -7.89 -39.95 6.51
CA ASN A 118 -9.21 -40.05 5.87
C ASN A 118 -10.42 -40.59 6.63
N HIS A 119 -11.51 -39.82 6.57
CA HIS A 119 -12.87 -40.35 6.33
C HIS A 119 -13.62 -39.47 5.31
N SER A 120 -14.46 -40.12 4.53
CA SER A 120 -15.22 -39.65 3.37
C SER A 120 -16.73 -39.83 3.60
N GLU A 121 -17.53 -39.25 2.68
CA GLU A 121 -18.99 -39.46 2.42
C GLU A 121 -19.98 -38.64 3.29
N LYS A 122 -21.18 -38.20 2.86
CA LYS A 122 -21.97 -38.14 1.60
C LYS A 122 -23.20 -37.22 1.83
N ASN A 123 -23.74 -36.65 0.74
CA ASN A 123 -25.13 -36.28 0.40
C ASN A 123 -26.19 -35.96 1.47
N LEU A 124 -26.91 -34.84 1.27
CA LEU A 124 -28.36 -34.71 1.50
C LEU A 124 -28.97 -33.69 0.51
N VAL A 125 -30.06 -34.10 -0.12
CA VAL A 125 -30.83 -33.41 -1.16
C VAL A 125 -32.19 -33.02 -0.60
N ALA A 126 -32.74 -31.92 -1.14
CA ALA A 126 -34.14 -31.47 -1.18
C ALA A 126 -34.79 -30.92 0.10
N THR A 127 -35.22 -29.67 0.00
CA THR A 127 -36.65 -29.31 0.10
C THR A 127 -36.86 -27.95 -0.59
N GLY A 128 -37.76 -27.93 -1.57
CA GLY A 128 -38.12 -26.74 -2.32
C GLY A 128 -39.17 -25.91 -1.60
N VAL A 129 -39.10 -24.60 -1.77
CA VAL A 129 -40.23 -23.69 -1.58
C VAL A 129 -40.24 -22.71 -2.76
N ARG A 130 -41.30 -22.81 -3.56
CA ARG A 130 -41.72 -21.86 -4.60
C ARG A 130 -42.52 -20.76 -3.90
N ILE A 131 -42.17 -19.49 -4.07
CA ILE A 131 -43.12 -18.38 -3.90
C ILE A 131 -42.96 -17.40 -5.06
N THR A 132 -44.13 -17.00 -5.55
CA THR A 132 -44.49 -16.26 -6.76
C THR A 132 -44.15 -14.78 -6.72
N THR A 133 -44.06 -14.22 -7.93
CA THR A 133 -44.00 -12.80 -8.31
C THR A 133 -45.09 -11.92 -7.68
N GLU A 134 -44.70 -10.74 -7.20
CA GLU A 134 -45.58 -9.57 -7.18
C GLU A 134 -44.76 -8.30 -7.51
N GLN A 135 -45.16 -7.64 -8.61
CA GLN A 135 -44.70 -6.32 -8.99
C GLN A 135 -45.28 -5.27 -8.04
N ARG A 136 -44.42 -4.48 -7.39
CA ARG A 136 -44.80 -3.16 -6.88
C ARG A 136 -43.84 -2.09 -7.40
N LYS A 137 -44.34 -1.34 -8.38
CA LYS A 137 -43.84 -0.01 -8.74
C LYS A 137 -43.82 0.87 -7.49
N ARG A 138 -42.63 1.30 -7.05
CA ARG A 138 -42.48 2.50 -6.22
C ARG A 138 -41.40 3.37 -6.86
N SER A 139 -41.84 4.53 -7.33
CA SER A 139 -41.03 5.69 -7.68
C SER A 139 -40.11 6.04 -6.50
N ILE A 140 -38.80 5.95 -6.71
CA ILE A 140 -37.79 6.40 -5.75
C ILE A 140 -37.39 7.81 -6.16
N SER A 141 -37.83 8.79 -5.38
CA SER A 141 -37.28 10.14 -5.37
C SER A 141 -35.82 10.09 -4.89
N VAL A 142 -34.93 10.71 -5.65
CA VAL A 142 -33.51 10.91 -5.30
C VAL A 142 -33.43 11.80 -4.06
N PRO A 143 -32.77 11.39 -2.95
CA PRO A 143 -32.51 12.30 -1.83
C PRO A 143 -31.30 13.18 -2.16
N ASP A 144 -31.45 14.48 -1.90
CA ASP A 144 -30.41 15.51 -1.97
C ASP A 144 -29.12 15.10 -1.25
N SER A 145 -27.99 15.38 -1.89
CA SER A 145 -26.63 14.97 -1.50
C SER A 145 -26.03 15.72 -0.30
N ASN A 146 -26.85 16.27 0.61
CA ASN A 146 -26.37 17.10 1.73
C ASN A 146 -27.00 16.69 3.07
N ARG A 147 -26.57 15.55 3.62
CA ARG A 147 -26.45 15.28 5.08
C ARG A 147 -26.06 13.82 5.30
N PHE A 148 -24.78 13.58 5.56
CA PHE A 148 -24.34 12.34 6.22
C PHE A 148 -24.17 12.64 7.71
N GLU A 149 -24.97 11.99 8.56
CA GLU A 149 -24.83 12.07 10.01
C GLU A 149 -23.72 11.11 10.48
N PHE A 150 -22.72 11.68 11.17
CA PHE A 150 -21.59 10.97 11.75
C PHE A 150 -22.03 10.19 13.00
N THR A 151 -21.90 8.86 13.02
CA THR A 151 -22.34 8.02 14.15
C THR A 151 -21.24 7.69 15.17
N THR A 152 -20.19 8.51 15.27
CA THR A 152 -19.27 8.50 16.42
C THR A 152 -19.21 9.91 16.99
N PRO A 153 -19.38 10.12 18.31
CA PRO A 153 -19.25 11.44 18.89
C PRO A 153 -17.80 11.91 18.73
N ILE A 154 -17.58 12.77 17.74
CA ILE A 154 -16.42 13.66 17.68
C ILE A 154 -16.49 14.46 18.99
N PRO A 155 -15.42 14.52 19.79
CA PRO A 155 -15.43 15.36 20.99
C PRO A 155 -15.87 16.77 20.60
N ASP A 156 -16.82 17.34 21.33
CA ASP A 156 -17.44 18.64 21.03
C ASP A 156 -16.37 19.69 20.69
N LEU A 157 -16.23 19.98 19.39
CA LEU A 157 -15.19 20.85 18.84
C LEU A 157 -15.54 22.34 19.00
N THR A 158 -16.77 22.66 19.45
CA THR A 158 -17.26 24.05 19.58
C THR A 158 -16.47 24.86 20.62
N TYR A 159 -15.79 24.21 21.57
CA TYR A 159 -14.91 24.90 22.53
C TYR A 159 -13.53 25.27 21.95
N TYR A 160 -13.18 24.82 20.75
CA TYR A 160 -11.84 24.99 20.15
C TYR A 160 -11.77 26.02 19.01
N GLU A 161 -12.87 26.71 18.70
CA GLU A 161 -12.96 27.68 17.59
C GLU A 161 -12.16 28.98 17.79
N THR A 162 -11.55 29.19 18.96
CA THR A 162 -10.91 30.48 19.34
C THR A 162 -9.39 30.49 19.31
N ILE A 163 -8.72 29.41 18.90
CA ILE A 163 -7.25 29.42 18.76
C ILE A 163 -6.90 29.37 17.27
N GLU A 164 -6.20 30.39 16.80
CA GLU A 164 -5.47 30.40 15.53
C GLU A 164 -4.41 29.29 15.52
N ARG A 165 -4.82 28.04 15.37
CA ARG A 165 -3.90 26.90 15.40
C ARG A 165 -3.22 26.79 14.07
N GLU A 166 -1.95 27.19 14.07
CA GLU A 166 -0.99 26.81 13.05
C GLU A 166 -0.63 25.32 13.22
N TYR A 167 -0.79 24.54 12.16
CA TYR A 167 -0.45 23.13 12.09
C TYR A 167 0.92 22.96 11.42
N LYS A 168 1.74 22.07 11.98
CA LYS A 168 3.07 21.77 11.48
C LYS A 168 3.09 20.47 10.69
N TYR A 169 3.69 20.50 9.51
CA TYR A 169 3.94 19.32 8.70
C TYR A 169 5.44 19.02 8.56
N LEU A 170 5.76 17.75 8.28
CA LEU A 170 7.10 17.31 7.90
C LEU A 170 7.02 16.43 6.65
N ILE A 171 7.66 16.86 5.56
CA ILE A 171 7.71 16.10 4.30
C ILE A 171 9.13 15.55 4.10
N PHE A 172 9.26 14.23 4.11
CA PHE A 172 10.54 13.58 3.83
C PHE A 172 10.87 13.61 2.34
N LYS A 173 12.15 13.86 2.01
CA LYS A 173 12.63 13.88 0.62
C LYS A 173 12.36 12.55 -0.10
N GLY A 174 11.85 12.65 -1.34
CA GLY A 174 11.61 11.52 -2.23
C GLY A 174 10.21 11.56 -2.85
N ASN A 175 10.02 10.87 -3.98
CA ASN A 175 8.76 10.80 -4.73
C ASN A 175 8.05 12.16 -4.88
N ASN A 176 8.76 13.17 -5.40
CA ASN A 176 8.27 14.54 -5.60
C ASN A 176 7.75 15.25 -4.33
N SER A 177 8.55 15.23 -3.25
CA SER A 177 8.24 15.91 -2.00
C SER A 177 7.97 17.42 -2.15
N SER A 178 8.60 18.09 -3.12
CA SER A 178 8.37 19.51 -3.43
C SER A 178 6.94 19.79 -3.90
N LEU A 179 6.34 18.86 -4.65
CA LEU A 179 4.93 18.97 -5.05
C LEU A 179 4.00 18.84 -3.84
N ILE A 180 4.29 17.91 -2.92
CA ILE A 180 3.49 17.76 -1.70
C ILE A 180 3.55 19.05 -0.86
N GLN A 181 4.75 19.63 -0.72
CA GLN A 181 4.93 20.91 -0.03
C GLN A 181 4.15 22.03 -0.72
N SER A 182 4.19 22.14 -2.06
CA SER A 182 3.47 23.20 -2.77
C SER A 182 1.95 23.09 -2.63
N ILE A 183 1.41 21.87 -2.60
CA ILE A 183 -0.02 21.62 -2.38
C ILE A 183 -0.43 21.92 -0.93
N LEU A 184 0.41 21.59 0.06
CA LEU A 184 0.15 21.94 1.45
C LEU A 184 0.17 23.45 1.69
N LYS A 185 1.08 24.19 1.03
CA LYS A 185 1.16 25.66 1.11
C LYS A 185 -0.10 26.38 0.64
N LEU A 186 -0.99 25.69 -0.09
CA LEU A 186 -2.31 26.24 -0.40
C LEU A 186 -3.18 26.42 0.85
N ARG A 187 -2.87 25.71 1.95
CA ARG A 187 -3.64 25.75 3.20
C ARG A 187 -2.99 26.77 4.17
N PRO A 188 -3.67 27.89 4.50
CA PRO A 188 -3.06 29.01 5.24
C PRO A 188 -2.73 28.68 6.70
N ASN A 189 -3.37 27.68 7.28
CA ASN A 189 -3.12 27.20 8.65
C ASN A 189 -2.00 26.16 8.72
N TRP A 190 -1.31 25.83 7.63
CA TRP A 190 -0.23 24.86 7.61
C TRP A 190 1.12 25.53 7.35
N SER A 191 2.13 25.14 8.13
CA SER A 191 3.52 25.49 7.87
C SER A 191 4.46 24.32 8.07
N GLU A 192 5.61 24.40 7.41
CA GLU A 192 6.66 23.40 7.54
C GLU A 192 7.31 23.48 8.92
N ALA A 193 7.61 22.33 9.51
CA ALA A 193 8.38 22.28 10.74
C ALA A 193 9.84 22.70 10.50
N GLU A 194 10.31 23.66 11.29
CA GLU A 194 11.67 24.17 11.28
C GLU A 194 12.67 23.16 11.87
N ASN A 195 12.24 22.35 12.84
CA ASN A 195 13.07 21.31 13.44
C ASN A 195 12.23 20.19 14.08
N GLY A 196 12.87 19.04 14.35
CA GLY A 196 12.20 17.84 14.87
C GLY A 196 11.71 17.92 16.32
N ARG A 197 11.79 19.07 17.00
CA ARG A 197 11.26 19.26 18.36
C ARG A 197 9.82 19.79 18.36
N GLN A 198 9.30 20.23 17.22
CA GLN A 198 7.94 20.74 17.11
C GLN A 198 6.90 19.60 17.14
N SER A 199 5.71 19.93 17.64
CA SER A 199 4.54 19.03 17.61
C SER A 199 4.01 18.93 16.19
N LEU A 200 4.31 17.84 15.49
CA LEU A 200 3.88 17.59 14.11
C LEU A 200 2.45 17.06 14.04
N GLN A 201 1.61 17.64 13.18
CA GLN A 201 0.26 17.18 12.87
C GLN A 201 0.19 16.33 11.61
N PHE A 202 1.11 16.54 10.66
CA PHE A 202 1.19 15.74 9.44
C PHE A 202 2.62 15.32 9.11
N ILE A 203 2.78 14.05 8.76
CA ILE A 203 4.06 13.49 8.34
C ILE A 203 3.85 12.78 7.01
N TRP A 204 4.54 13.25 5.97
CA TRP A 204 4.58 12.58 4.67
C TRP A 204 5.89 11.83 4.51
N HIS A 205 5.82 10.51 4.47
CA HIS A 205 6.94 9.65 4.12
C HIS A 205 6.85 9.19 2.66
N PRO A 206 7.98 9.04 1.96
CA PRO A 206 8.01 8.41 0.64
C PRO A 206 7.94 6.88 0.73
N THR A 207 8.16 6.29 1.91
CA THR A 207 8.07 4.84 2.11
C THR A 207 7.55 4.51 3.52
N SER A 208 6.73 3.46 3.61
CA SER A 208 6.20 2.96 4.88
C SER A 208 7.28 2.41 5.83
N VAL A 209 8.40 1.90 5.31
CA VAL A 209 9.51 1.34 6.12
C VAL A 209 10.07 2.39 7.09
N LYS A 210 10.08 3.66 6.70
CA LYS A 210 10.61 4.76 7.51
C LYS A 210 9.57 5.46 8.38
N ALA A 211 8.29 5.09 8.24
CA ALA A 211 7.16 5.72 8.92
C ALA A 211 7.20 5.61 10.45
N ARG A 212 7.94 4.65 11.02
CA ARG A 212 8.07 4.43 12.48
C ARG A 212 6.72 4.49 13.19
N PHE A 213 5.78 3.65 12.75
CA PHE A 213 4.42 3.57 13.32
C PHE A 213 4.40 3.35 14.85
N ASP A 214 5.46 2.74 15.40
CA ASP A 214 5.71 2.58 16.83
C ASP A 214 5.79 3.89 17.62
N ARG A 215 6.14 5.00 16.94
CA ARG A 215 6.35 6.31 17.55
C ARG A 215 5.17 7.26 17.40
N LEU A 216 4.14 6.88 16.63
CA LEU A 216 2.95 7.70 16.45
C LEU A 216 2.17 7.77 17.76
N MET A 217 1.86 8.99 18.20
CA MET A 217 1.06 9.18 19.40
C MET A 217 -0.41 8.81 19.13
N PRO A 218 -1.04 7.95 19.94
CA PRO A 218 -2.39 7.46 19.66
C PRO A 218 -3.50 8.50 19.90
N TYR A 219 -3.22 9.59 20.63
CA TYR A 219 -4.25 10.54 21.06
C TYR A 219 -3.87 12.01 20.78
N LEU A 220 -2.81 12.51 21.43
CA LEU A 220 -2.38 13.90 21.27
C LEU A 220 -0.85 14.03 21.26
N PRO A 221 -0.29 14.91 20.39
CA PRO A 221 -0.99 15.59 19.29
C PRO A 221 -1.53 14.57 18.27
N ILE A 222 -2.66 14.87 17.61
CA ILE A 222 -3.13 14.07 16.48
C ILE A 222 -2.05 14.15 15.40
N GLN A 223 -1.58 12.99 14.93
CA GLN A 223 -0.56 12.91 13.88
C GLN A 223 -1.10 12.08 12.72
N VAL A 224 -1.26 12.71 11.56
CA VAL A 224 -1.65 12.04 10.33
C VAL A 224 -0.41 11.54 9.61
N ILE A 225 -0.49 10.33 9.04
CA ILE A 225 0.55 9.74 8.21
C ILE A 225 0.00 9.14 6.92
N ASN A 226 0.75 9.27 5.83
CA ASN A 226 0.34 8.86 4.47
C ASN A 226 0.60 7.37 4.14
N HIS A 227 0.61 6.50 5.15
CA HIS A 227 0.75 5.05 4.96
C HIS A 227 -0.06 4.25 5.97
N PHE A 228 -0.50 3.05 5.58
CA PHE A 228 -0.98 2.02 6.50
C PHE A 228 0.11 1.00 6.83
N GLU A 229 0.09 0.46 8.05
CA GLU A 229 0.83 -0.76 8.36
C GLU A 229 0.31 -1.92 7.51
N PHE A 230 1.22 -2.80 7.07
CA PHE A 230 0.90 -3.99 6.27
C PHE A 230 0.20 -3.71 4.94
N HIS A 231 0.38 -2.53 4.33
CA HIS A 231 -0.11 -2.25 2.97
C HIS A 231 0.38 -3.28 1.94
N ALA A 232 1.48 -4.00 2.21
CA ALA A 232 1.98 -5.11 1.41
C ALA A 232 0.96 -6.23 1.21
N GLN A 233 -0.05 -6.37 2.10
CA GLN A 233 -1.18 -7.27 1.89
C GLN A 233 -1.93 -7.00 0.58
N LEU A 234 -1.90 -5.75 0.13
CA LEU A 234 -2.48 -5.31 -1.15
C LEU A 234 -1.39 -5.09 -2.21
N SER A 235 -0.24 -4.54 -1.84
CA SER A 235 0.77 -4.09 -2.81
C SER A 235 1.85 -5.10 -3.18
N ASN A 236 1.96 -6.23 -2.46
CA ASN A 236 2.85 -7.32 -2.85
C ASN A 236 2.08 -8.32 -3.73
N LYS A 237 2.64 -8.68 -4.89
CA LYS A 237 1.93 -9.49 -5.92
C LYS A 237 1.44 -10.83 -5.38
N LEU A 238 2.27 -11.52 -4.60
CA LEU A 238 1.94 -12.81 -4.01
C LEU A 238 0.88 -12.66 -2.90
N LEU A 239 1.02 -11.67 -2.03
CA LEU A 239 0.03 -11.44 -0.96
C LEU A 239 -1.32 -11.01 -1.52
N LEU A 240 -1.33 -10.11 -2.52
CA LEU A 240 -2.54 -9.70 -3.24
C LEU A 240 -3.26 -10.92 -3.81
N TYR A 241 -2.54 -11.76 -4.57
CA TYR A 241 -3.12 -12.96 -5.16
C TYR A 241 -3.67 -13.91 -4.10
N ASN A 242 -2.92 -14.21 -3.04
CA ASN A 242 -3.37 -15.09 -1.97
C ASN A 242 -4.59 -14.54 -1.23
N ASN A 243 -4.64 -13.23 -0.99
CA ASN A 243 -5.79 -12.57 -0.37
C ASN A 243 -7.02 -12.65 -1.27
N MET A 244 -6.85 -12.39 -2.57
CA MET A 244 -7.90 -12.53 -3.57
C MET A 244 -8.42 -13.96 -3.67
N VAL A 245 -7.55 -14.98 -3.73
CA VAL A 245 -7.95 -16.40 -3.76
C VAL A 245 -8.82 -16.74 -2.55
N ASN A 246 -8.40 -16.34 -1.35
CA ASN A 246 -9.14 -16.64 -0.14
C ASN A 246 -10.49 -15.90 -0.10
N TYR A 247 -10.52 -14.63 -0.49
CA TYR A 247 -11.75 -13.86 -0.57
C TYR A 247 -12.72 -14.43 -1.61
N CYS A 248 -12.23 -14.76 -2.81
CA CYS A 248 -13.00 -15.35 -3.89
C CYS A 248 -13.60 -16.70 -3.47
N ARG A 249 -12.82 -17.55 -2.79
CA ARG A 249 -13.32 -18.81 -2.22
C ARG A 249 -14.46 -18.58 -1.23
N LEU A 250 -14.32 -17.62 -0.31
CA LEU A 250 -15.35 -17.30 0.69
C LEU A 250 -16.61 -16.68 0.10
N LYS A 251 -16.49 -16.03 -1.07
CA LYS A 251 -17.61 -15.38 -1.76
C LYS A 251 -18.13 -16.18 -2.96
N SER A 252 -17.62 -17.39 -3.19
CA SER A 252 -17.95 -18.22 -4.35
C SER A 252 -17.75 -17.49 -5.69
N ILE A 253 -16.74 -16.63 -5.76
CA ILE A 253 -16.34 -15.92 -6.98
C ILE A 253 -15.21 -16.71 -7.64
N ASP A 254 -15.27 -16.86 -8.95
CA ASP A 254 -14.18 -17.44 -9.72
C ASP A 254 -13.08 -16.39 -9.93
N ILE A 255 -11.91 -16.61 -9.31
CA ILE A 255 -10.77 -15.69 -9.41
C ILE A 255 -10.26 -15.51 -10.84
N THR A 256 -10.44 -16.52 -11.71
CA THR A 256 -10.00 -16.44 -13.11
C THR A 256 -10.83 -15.45 -13.93
N LYS A 257 -11.95 -14.97 -13.37
CA LYS A 257 -12.72 -13.86 -13.94
C LYS A 257 -12.14 -12.49 -13.57
N LEU A 258 -11.40 -12.39 -12.47
CA LEU A 258 -10.90 -11.12 -11.92
C LEU A 258 -9.43 -10.84 -12.24
N MET A 259 -8.60 -11.89 -12.20
CA MET A 259 -7.16 -11.81 -12.40
C MET A 259 -6.71 -12.86 -13.43
N PRO A 260 -5.64 -12.60 -14.20
CA PRO A 260 -5.09 -13.62 -15.07
C PRO A 260 -4.66 -14.85 -14.26
N ILE A 261 -4.75 -16.04 -14.86
CA ILE A 261 -4.39 -17.30 -14.20
C ILE A 261 -2.98 -17.16 -13.62
N THR A 262 -2.85 -17.41 -12.31
CA THR A 262 -1.62 -17.14 -11.57
C THR A 262 -1.25 -18.31 -10.67
N PHE A 263 0.02 -18.68 -10.66
CA PHE A 263 0.60 -19.70 -9.79
C PHE A 263 1.66 -19.05 -8.89
N PRO A 264 1.52 -19.15 -7.55
CA PRO A 264 2.56 -18.71 -6.64
C PRO A 264 3.73 -19.69 -6.69
N LEU A 265 4.95 -19.16 -6.64
CA LEU A 265 6.17 -19.95 -6.65
C LEU A 265 7.16 -19.42 -5.60
N ASN A 266 7.54 -20.25 -4.63
CA ASN A 266 8.47 -19.88 -3.57
C ASN A 266 9.70 -20.81 -3.61
N VAL A 267 10.76 -20.34 -4.25
CA VAL A 267 12.03 -21.06 -4.44
C VAL A 267 12.69 -21.33 -3.08
N GLY A 268 13.08 -22.57 -2.85
CA GLY A 268 13.68 -23.02 -1.59
C GLY A 268 12.68 -23.33 -0.48
N SER A 269 11.38 -23.14 -0.69
CA SER A 269 10.36 -23.58 0.27
C SER A 269 10.03 -25.08 0.11
N LYS A 270 9.49 -25.69 1.17
CA LYS A 270 9.01 -27.09 1.15
C LYS A 270 7.92 -27.33 0.10
N ASP A 271 7.17 -26.28 -0.24
CA ASP A 271 6.06 -26.35 -1.19
C ASP A 271 6.50 -26.15 -2.65
N PHE A 272 7.77 -25.77 -2.90
CA PHE A 272 8.26 -25.41 -4.23
C PHE A 272 7.99 -26.51 -5.27
N THR A 273 8.32 -27.76 -4.94
CA THR A 273 8.12 -28.90 -5.85
C THR A 273 6.65 -29.09 -6.19
N ALA A 274 5.75 -28.98 -5.21
CA ALA A 274 4.32 -29.12 -5.44
C ALA A 274 3.76 -27.94 -6.28
N GLN A 275 4.19 -26.72 -5.99
CA GLN A 275 3.84 -25.51 -6.74
C GLN A 275 4.29 -25.63 -8.21
N MET A 276 5.53 -26.04 -8.43
CA MET A 276 6.11 -26.22 -9.76
C MET A 276 5.41 -27.35 -10.54
N SER A 277 5.16 -28.50 -9.91
CA SER A 277 4.42 -29.61 -10.55
C SER A 277 3.00 -29.21 -10.93
N LYS A 278 2.30 -28.45 -10.07
CA LYS A 278 0.96 -27.93 -10.37
C LYS A 278 0.99 -26.99 -11.58
N PHE A 279 1.97 -26.09 -11.62
CA PHE A 279 2.16 -25.20 -12.77
C PHE A 279 2.48 -25.98 -14.05
N ILE A 280 3.46 -26.90 -14.02
CA ILE A 280 3.85 -27.69 -15.21
C ILE A 280 2.68 -28.53 -15.73
N GLY A 281 1.89 -29.14 -14.83
CA GLY A 281 0.69 -29.88 -15.20
C GLY A 281 -0.28 -29.00 -15.98
N PHE A 282 -0.61 -27.82 -15.43
CA PHE A 282 -1.49 -26.85 -16.10
C PHE A 282 -0.89 -26.33 -17.42
N PHE A 283 0.39 -25.99 -17.41
CA PHE A 283 1.11 -25.50 -18.58
C PHE A 283 0.99 -26.46 -19.75
N LYS A 284 1.21 -27.77 -19.51
CA LYS A 284 1.07 -28.81 -20.53
C LYS A 284 -0.35 -28.95 -21.07
N THR A 285 -1.37 -28.74 -20.23
CA THR A 285 -2.78 -28.77 -20.70
C THR A 285 -3.14 -27.59 -21.61
N CYS A 286 -2.42 -26.48 -21.52
CA CYS A 286 -2.65 -25.29 -22.35
C CYS A 286 -1.83 -25.27 -23.65
N SER A 287 -0.85 -26.16 -23.77
CA SER A 287 -0.02 -26.31 -24.97
C SER A 287 -0.71 -27.26 -25.97
N SER A 288 -1.81 -26.82 -26.58
CA SER A 288 -2.30 -27.41 -27.83
C SER A 288 -1.39 -26.98 -29.00
N SER A 289 -1.40 -27.70 -30.12
CA SER A 289 -0.50 -27.46 -31.28
C SER A 289 -0.48 -26.02 -31.79
N ASP A 290 -1.57 -25.28 -31.60
CA ASP A 290 -1.77 -23.95 -32.20
C ASP A 290 -1.63 -22.78 -31.20
N SER A 291 -1.36 -23.07 -29.91
CA SER A 291 -1.26 -22.05 -28.86
C SER A 291 0.19 -21.78 -28.48
N LYS A 292 0.65 -20.53 -28.64
CA LYS A 292 2.00 -20.11 -28.21
C LYS A 292 2.17 -20.11 -26.68
N ASN A 293 1.07 -20.15 -25.91
CA ASN A 293 1.01 -20.37 -24.46
C ASN A 293 2.03 -19.53 -23.65
N PHE A 294 1.98 -18.20 -23.75
CA PHE A 294 2.91 -17.30 -23.06
C PHE A 294 2.57 -17.06 -21.58
N TRP A 295 3.60 -16.93 -20.76
CA TRP A 295 3.55 -16.69 -19.32
C TRP A 295 4.56 -15.63 -18.88
N LEU A 296 4.30 -15.04 -17.72
CA LEU A 296 5.15 -14.06 -17.06
C LEU A 296 5.71 -14.64 -15.76
N LEU A 297 7.03 -14.58 -15.61
CA LEU A 297 7.68 -14.72 -14.31
C LEU A 297 7.81 -13.32 -13.69
N LYS A 298 7.18 -13.09 -12.53
CA LYS A 298 7.24 -11.79 -11.83
C LYS A 298 7.74 -11.95 -10.39
N PRO A 299 8.81 -11.26 -9.97
CA PRO A 299 9.25 -11.23 -8.59
C PRO A 299 8.20 -10.54 -7.70
N SER A 300 7.89 -11.13 -6.54
CA SER A 300 6.71 -10.72 -5.74
C SER A 300 6.85 -9.34 -5.11
N GLY A 301 8.08 -8.96 -4.73
CA GLY A 301 8.37 -7.71 -4.02
C GLY A 301 8.93 -6.59 -4.90
N PHE A 302 9.06 -6.81 -6.21
CA PHE A 302 9.61 -5.81 -7.13
C PHE A 302 8.52 -5.03 -7.84
N ASN A 303 8.83 -3.77 -8.12
CA ASN A 303 8.01 -2.82 -8.86
C ASN A 303 8.81 -2.25 -10.03
N ARG A 304 8.15 -1.48 -10.90
CA ARG A 304 8.75 -0.80 -12.07
C ARG A 304 9.24 -1.77 -13.16
N GLY A 305 8.55 -2.89 -13.32
CA GLY A 305 8.85 -3.90 -14.34
C GLY A 305 10.16 -4.69 -14.13
N ARG A 306 10.92 -4.42 -13.07
CA ARG A 306 12.21 -5.09 -12.82
C ARG A 306 12.06 -6.59 -12.62
N GLY A 307 12.85 -7.37 -13.37
CA GLY A 307 12.94 -8.83 -13.27
C GLY A 307 11.71 -9.56 -13.81
N ILE A 308 10.87 -8.89 -14.62
CA ILE A 308 9.78 -9.55 -15.32
C ILE A 308 10.33 -10.21 -16.57
N HIS A 309 10.04 -11.50 -16.75
CA HIS A 309 10.42 -12.24 -17.95
C HIS A 309 9.21 -12.91 -18.57
N ILE A 310 9.11 -12.86 -19.90
CA ILE A 310 8.13 -13.62 -20.68
C ILE A 310 8.75 -14.95 -21.09
N PHE A 311 7.97 -16.03 -21.02
CA PHE A 311 8.39 -17.35 -21.48
C PHE A 311 7.20 -18.15 -22.01
N ASN A 312 7.47 -19.04 -22.96
CA ASN A 312 6.54 -20.04 -23.49
C ASN A 312 7.14 -21.46 -23.44
N GLU A 313 8.26 -21.65 -22.75
CA GLU A 313 8.86 -22.97 -22.55
C GLU A 313 9.27 -23.19 -21.08
N ILE A 314 9.13 -24.44 -20.62
CA ILE A 314 9.52 -24.83 -19.26
C ILE A 314 11.05 -24.82 -19.08
N SER A 315 11.82 -25.09 -20.14
CA SER A 315 13.28 -24.94 -20.22
C SER A 315 13.71 -23.53 -19.82
N THR A 316 13.11 -22.51 -20.46
CA THR A 316 13.37 -21.09 -20.20
C THR A 316 13.03 -20.73 -18.76
N LEU A 317 11.87 -21.16 -18.24
CA LEU A 317 11.53 -20.94 -16.83
C LEU A 317 12.57 -21.55 -15.87
N ARG A 318 13.05 -22.77 -16.14
CA ARG A 318 14.09 -23.40 -15.32
C ARG A 318 15.39 -22.63 -15.35
N SER A 319 15.81 -22.12 -16.53
CA SER A 319 17.00 -21.28 -16.67
C SER A 319 16.88 -20.01 -15.82
N LEU A 320 15.76 -19.30 -15.97
CA LEU A 320 15.49 -18.07 -15.22
C LEU A 320 15.52 -18.29 -13.70
N LEU A 321 15.02 -19.43 -13.22
CA LEU A 321 15.05 -19.78 -11.81
C LEU A 321 16.44 -20.25 -11.34
N ALA A 322 17.23 -20.89 -12.19
CA ALA A 322 18.59 -21.32 -11.85
C ALA A 322 19.51 -20.11 -11.61
N ASP A 323 19.43 -19.09 -12.47
CA ASP A 323 20.20 -17.84 -12.33
C ASP A 323 19.93 -17.13 -11.00
N THR A 324 18.68 -17.26 -10.49
CA THR A 324 18.31 -16.71 -9.18
C THR A 324 18.89 -17.50 -8.00
N GLN A 325 19.26 -18.77 -8.18
CA GLN A 325 19.84 -19.63 -7.14
C GLN A 325 21.38 -19.59 -7.12
N PHE A 326 22.04 -19.54 -8.28
CA PHE A 326 23.51 -19.65 -8.39
C PHE A 326 24.29 -18.46 -7.83
N SER A 327 23.66 -17.29 -7.71
CA SER A 327 24.32 -16.12 -7.13
C SER A 327 24.32 -16.10 -5.59
N SER A 328 23.71 -17.10 -4.95
CA SER A 328 23.69 -17.23 -3.49
C SER A 328 24.96 -17.85 -2.90
N GLN A 329 25.83 -18.47 -3.72
CA GLN A 329 26.95 -19.29 -3.22
C GLN A 329 28.36 -18.79 -3.59
N ASN A 330 28.54 -17.77 -4.45
CA ASN A 330 29.87 -17.21 -4.74
C ASN A 330 29.81 -15.71 -5.07
N PRO A 331 30.25 -14.80 -4.17
CA PRO A 331 30.24 -13.35 -4.42
C PRO A 331 31.37 -12.85 -5.34
N SER A 332 32.29 -13.72 -5.76
CA SER A 332 33.49 -13.33 -6.47
C SER A 332 33.59 -14.06 -7.81
N LYS A 333 33.62 -13.27 -8.89
CA LYS A 333 33.72 -13.64 -10.32
C LYS A 333 32.37 -13.85 -11.02
N THR A 334 31.73 -12.75 -11.36
CA THR A 334 30.89 -12.70 -12.57
C THR A 334 31.36 -11.50 -13.38
N THR A 335 31.98 -11.81 -14.52
CA THR A 335 32.30 -10.88 -15.60
C THR A 335 31.00 -10.27 -16.14
N GLY A 336 31.08 -9.01 -16.57
CA GLY A 336 29.95 -8.08 -16.66
C GLY A 336 28.78 -8.52 -17.54
N LEU A 337 27.57 -8.12 -17.10
CA LEU A 337 26.52 -7.40 -17.86
C LEU A 337 25.13 -7.47 -17.19
N ILE A 338 24.97 -8.16 -16.06
CA ILE A 338 23.70 -8.17 -15.31
C ILE A 338 23.87 -7.40 -13.99
N LYS A 339 23.28 -6.20 -13.93
CA LYS A 339 23.28 -5.32 -12.74
C LYS A 339 22.73 -6.10 -11.54
N LYS A 340 23.50 -6.15 -10.44
CA LYS A 340 23.16 -6.72 -9.12
C LYS A 340 21.74 -6.36 -8.69
N SER A 341 20.77 -7.22 -8.98
CA SER A 341 19.42 -7.13 -8.45
C SER A 341 19.33 -7.96 -7.15
N PRO A 342 18.67 -7.49 -6.08
CA PRO A 342 18.44 -8.31 -4.89
C PRO A 342 17.75 -9.63 -5.27
N PHE A 343 18.19 -10.75 -4.72
CA PHE A 343 17.60 -12.06 -5.02
C PHE A 343 16.18 -12.12 -4.45
N SER A 344 15.18 -12.26 -5.32
CA SER A 344 13.82 -12.62 -4.91
C SER A 344 13.70 -14.13 -4.90
N THR A 345 13.22 -14.71 -3.80
CA THR A 345 12.89 -16.14 -3.74
C THR A 345 11.40 -16.41 -3.97
N LYS A 346 10.57 -15.35 -4.01
CA LYS A 346 9.13 -15.43 -4.16
C LYS A 346 8.71 -14.83 -5.50
N PHE A 347 7.97 -15.60 -6.28
CA PHE A 347 7.51 -15.23 -7.61
C PHE A 347 6.03 -15.53 -7.78
N VAL A 348 5.43 -14.90 -8.78
CA VAL A 348 4.16 -15.33 -9.36
C VAL A 348 4.40 -15.64 -10.84
N LEU A 349 3.95 -16.82 -11.28
CA LEU A 349 3.84 -17.20 -12.68
C LEU A 349 2.44 -16.84 -13.14
N GLN A 350 2.31 -15.91 -14.08
CA GLN A 350 1.02 -15.37 -14.47
C GLN A 350 0.82 -15.52 -15.98
N LYS A 351 -0.35 -15.99 -16.41
CA LYS A 351 -0.67 -16.14 -17.83
C LYS A 351 -0.56 -14.79 -18.51
N TYR A 352 0.19 -14.73 -19.62
CA TYR A 352 0.31 -13.53 -20.43
C TYR A 352 -1.00 -13.28 -21.18
N ILE A 353 -1.45 -12.03 -21.20
CA ILE A 353 -2.60 -11.60 -22.03
C ILE A 353 -2.09 -11.43 -23.46
N GLU A 354 -2.28 -12.47 -24.28
CA GLU A 354 -1.76 -12.56 -25.65
C GLU A 354 -2.55 -11.69 -26.64
N ASN A 355 -3.83 -11.43 -26.36
CA ASN A 355 -4.69 -10.57 -27.17
C ASN A 355 -5.08 -9.31 -26.37
N PRO A 356 -4.14 -8.41 -26.05
CA PRO A 356 -4.47 -7.14 -25.41
C PRO A 356 -5.24 -6.24 -26.39
N LEU A 357 -6.02 -5.31 -25.86
CA LEU A 357 -6.49 -4.17 -26.65
C LEU A 357 -5.28 -3.29 -27.01
N LEU A 358 -5.23 -2.81 -28.26
CA LEU A 358 -4.07 -2.10 -28.81
C LEU A 358 -4.45 -0.71 -29.31
N ILE A 359 -3.63 0.30 -29.01
CA ILE A 359 -3.75 1.65 -29.60
C ILE A 359 -2.71 1.78 -30.70
N ASP A 360 -3.16 1.90 -31.95
CA ASP A 360 -2.28 1.95 -33.14
C ASP A 360 -1.27 0.79 -33.18
N GLY A 361 -1.75 -0.42 -32.84
CA GLY A 361 -0.91 -1.62 -32.77
C GLY A 361 0.02 -1.71 -31.55
N ARG A 362 0.00 -0.74 -30.63
CA ARG A 362 0.85 -0.70 -29.43
C ARG A 362 0.10 -1.13 -28.19
N LYS A 363 0.80 -1.83 -27.29
CA LYS A 363 0.26 -2.29 -26.02
C LYS A 363 0.10 -1.12 -25.07
N PHE A 364 -0.92 -1.16 -24.21
CA PHE A 364 -1.03 -0.22 -23.11
C PHE A 364 -1.57 -0.89 -21.84
N ASP A 365 -1.32 -0.25 -20.71
CA ASP A 365 -2.01 -0.52 -19.46
C ASP A 365 -2.75 0.75 -19.00
N ILE A 366 -3.70 0.60 -18.08
CA ILE A 366 -4.40 1.72 -17.44
C ILE A 366 -3.94 1.85 -15.98
N ARG A 367 -3.53 3.06 -15.59
CA ARG A 367 -3.34 3.47 -14.20
C ARG A 367 -4.54 4.26 -13.70
N VAL A 368 -5.05 3.86 -12.54
CA VAL A 368 -6.01 4.64 -11.73
C VAL A 368 -5.51 4.77 -10.30
N TRP A 369 -6.02 5.75 -9.56
CA TRP A 369 -5.67 5.94 -8.15
C TRP A 369 -6.82 5.56 -7.22
N VAL A 370 -6.47 4.99 -6.06
CA VAL A 370 -7.40 4.58 -5.02
C VAL A 370 -6.91 5.14 -3.68
N LEU A 371 -7.77 5.86 -2.97
CA LEU A 371 -7.48 6.43 -1.65
C LEU A 371 -8.18 5.58 -0.59
N ILE A 372 -7.46 5.20 0.47
CA ILE A 372 -8.06 4.71 1.71
C ILE A 372 -7.84 5.79 2.77
N THR A 373 -8.92 6.34 3.33
CA THR A 373 -8.86 7.41 4.34
C THR A 373 -8.59 6.86 5.74
N HIS A 374 -8.36 7.76 6.71
CA HIS A 374 -8.24 7.41 8.14
C HIS A 374 -9.48 6.76 8.73
N GLU A 375 -10.62 6.92 8.07
CA GLU A 375 -11.86 6.23 8.43
C GLU A 375 -11.98 4.86 7.77
N TYR A 376 -11.01 4.39 6.96
CA TYR A 376 -11.11 3.18 6.15
C TYR A 376 -12.15 3.25 5.02
N ASP A 377 -12.64 4.43 4.70
CA ASP A 377 -13.46 4.64 3.51
C ASP A 377 -12.54 4.71 2.29
N CYS A 378 -12.90 3.93 1.26
CA CYS A 378 -12.10 3.76 0.06
C CYS A 378 -12.75 4.49 -1.09
N PHE A 379 -11.95 5.25 -1.82
CA PHE A 379 -12.38 6.09 -2.94
C PHE A 379 -11.60 5.75 -4.20
N PHE A 380 -12.26 5.84 -5.34
CA PHE A 380 -11.69 5.71 -6.67
C PHE A 380 -11.57 7.09 -7.29
N PHE A 381 -10.39 7.47 -7.79
CA PHE A 381 -10.24 8.76 -8.47
C PHE A 381 -10.91 8.69 -9.85
N SER A 382 -11.81 9.62 -10.16
CA SER A 382 -12.64 9.61 -11.38
C SER A 382 -11.84 9.57 -12.69
N GLN A 383 -10.59 10.04 -12.64
CA GLN A 383 -9.67 10.04 -13.77
C GLN A 383 -8.57 8.98 -13.61
N GLY A 384 -8.09 8.50 -14.76
CA GLY A 384 -6.88 7.72 -14.89
C GLY A 384 -6.13 8.10 -16.14
N TYR A 385 -5.07 7.35 -16.43
CA TYR A 385 -4.29 7.54 -17.65
C TYR A 385 -3.77 6.22 -18.17
N LEU A 386 -3.58 6.18 -19.48
CA LEU A 386 -3.03 5.04 -20.17
C LEU A 386 -1.51 5.20 -20.20
N ARG A 387 -0.80 4.09 -20.08
CA ARG A 387 0.65 4.01 -20.32
C ARG A 387 0.89 3.11 -21.52
N THR A 388 1.39 3.67 -22.59
CA THR A 388 1.57 2.99 -23.87
C THR A 388 3.01 2.49 -24.05
N SER A 389 3.18 1.39 -24.78
CA SER A 389 4.47 0.93 -25.27
C SER A 389 4.97 1.87 -26.38
N SER A 390 6.29 1.99 -26.51
CA SER A 390 6.91 2.78 -27.59
C SER A 390 7.00 2.02 -28.91
N GLU A 391 6.80 0.70 -28.88
CA GLU A 391 6.94 -0.19 -30.02
C GLU A 391 5.64 -0.98 -30.27
N SER A 392 5.46 -1.40 -31.53
CA SER A 392 4.33 -2.21 -31.98
C SER A 392 4.32 -3.58 -31.28
N PHE A 393 3.13 -4.01 -30.88
CA PHE A 393 2.93 -5.29 -30.24
C PHE A 393 3.12 -6.44 -31.23
N THR A 394 3.95 -7.40 -30.87
CA THR A 394 4.12 -8.68 -31.56
C THR A 394 4.41 -9.78 -30.54
N LEU A 395 4.13 -11.02 -30.90
CA LEU A 395 4.48 -12.23 -30.14
C LEU A 395 5.48 -13.10 -30.94
N ASP A 396 6.28 -12.47 -31.80
CA ASP A 396 7.38 -13.12 -32.52
C ASP A 396 8.52 -13.44 -31.55
N GLU A 397 9.10 -14.63 -31.68
CA GLU A 397 10.02 -15.18 -30.67
C GLU A 397 11.28 -14.34 -30.48
N ASP A 398 11.79 -13.73 -31.54
CA ASP A 398 12.96 -12.85 -31.52
C ASP A 398 12.70 -11.50 -30.81
N LYS A 399 11.43 -11.15 -30.59
CA LYS A 399 11.01 -9.88 -29.97
C LYS A 399 10.49 -10.00 -28.55
N LEU A 400 10.32 -11.22 -28.02
CA LEU A 400 9.76 -11.46 -26.68
C LEU A 400 10.58 -10.87 -25.53
N THR A 401 11.88 -10.67 -25.75
CA THR A 401 12.79 -10.06 -24.77
C THR A 401 12.76 -8.53 -24.80
N SER A 402 12.08 -7.92 -25.79
CA SER A 402 11.94 -6.46 -25.87
C SER A 402 11.01 -5.96 -24.77
N GLU A 403 11.61 -5.35 -23.75
CA GLU A 403 10.87 -4.68 -22.68
C GLU A 403 10.04 -3.51 -23.23
N TYR A 404 10.46 -2.89 -24.35
CA TYR A 404 9.78 -1.74 -24.95
C TYR A 404 8.48 -2.09 -25.66
N ILE A 405 8.30 -3.34 -26.08
CA ILE A 405 7.05 -3.88 -26.64
C ILE A 405 6.10 -4.30 -25.51
N HIS A 406 6.63 -5.05 -24.53
CA HIS A 406 5.77 -5.82 -23.63
C HIS A 406 5.55 -5.19 -22.25
N LEU A 407 6.40 -4.26 -21.81
CA LEU A 407 6.33 -3.62 -20.50
C LEU A 407 6.04 -2.13 -20.64
N THR A 408 4.84 -1.72 -20.25
CA THR A 408 4.32 -0.34 -20.40
C THR A 408 4.73 0.59 -19.25
N ASN A 409 5.51 0.11 -18.28
CA ASN A 409 5.93 0.93 -17.15
C ASN A 409 6.79 2.12 -17.61
N ASN A 410 6.43 3.35 -17.20
CA ASN A 410 7.18 4.56 -17.54
C ASN A 410 8.66 4.48 -17.17
N ALA A 411 8.99 3.78 -16.08
CA ALA A 411 10.36 3.59 -15.62
C ALA A 411 11.25 2.76 -16.58
N ILE A 412 10.63 2.00 -17.49
CA ILE A 412 11.30 1.26 -18.57
C ILE A 412 11.21 2.09 -19.85
N GLN A 413 10.00 2.49 -20.23
CA GLN A 413 9.74 3.16 -21.50
C GLN A 413 10.56 4.45 -21.68
N LYS A 414 10.77 5.24 -20.62
CA LYS A 414 11.49 6.52 -20.68
C LYS A 414 12.94 6.43 -21.15
N ASP A 415 13.56 5.26 -21.02
CA ASP A 415 14.95 5.02 -21.42
C ASP A 415 15.04 4.52 -22.88
N GLY A 416 13.89 4.24 -23.52
CA GLY A 416 13.79 3.81 -24.91
C GLY A 416 13.77 4.97 -25.90
N SER A 417 14.33 4.77 -27.09
CA SER A 417 14.41 5.79 -28.15
C SER A 417 13.04 6.21 -28.71
N GLY A 418 12.01 5.36 -28.58
CA GLY A 418 10.65 5.65 -29.00
C GLY A 418 9.80 6.41 -27.97
N TYR A 419 10.35 6.73 -26.80
CA TYR A 419 9.61 7.44 -25.75
C TYR A 419 9.20 8.84 -26.20
N GLY A 420 7.92 9.16 -26.04
CA GLY A 420 7.37 10.46 -26.43
C GLY A 420 7.10 10.61 -27.93
N LYS A 421 7.38 9.59 -28.75
CA LYS A 421 7.28 9.68 -30.22
C LYS A 421 5.84 9.88 -30.72
N PHE A 422 4.89 9.20 -30.11
CA PHE A 422 3.48 9.21 -30.52
C PHE A 422 2.62 10.15 -29.66
N GLU A 423 2.89 10.17 -28.35
CA GLU A 423 2.24 11.05 -27.39
C GLU A 423 3.23 11.45 -26.30
N ALA A 424 3.05 12.64 -25.72
CA ALA A 424 3.94 13.17 -24.70
C ALA A 424 4.07 12.21 -23.51
N GLY A 425 5.27 11.68 -23.31
CA GLY A 425 5.60 10.78 -22.22
C GLY A 425 4.89 9.42 -22.25
N ASN A 426 4.44 8.96 -23.43
CA ASN A 426 3.72 7.69 -23.61
C ASN A 426 2.46 7.59 -22.74
N GLN A 427 1.75 8.71 -22.58
CA GLN A 427 0.63 8.84 -21.66
C GLN A 427 -0.57 9.49 -22.34
N LEU A 428 -1.72 8.82 -22.25
CA LEU A 428 -2.98 9.30 -22.85
C LEU A 428 -4.07 9.43 -21.78
N PRO A 429 -4.93 10.47 -21.86
CA PRO A 429 -6.02 10.68 -20.92
C PRO A 429 -7.21 9.75 -21.18
N PHE A 430 -8.12 9.64 -20.21
CA PHE A 430 -9.40 8.94 -20.39
C PHE A 430 -10.29 9.54 -21.48
N SER A 431 -10.20 10.85 -21.73
CA SER A 431 -10.91 11.50 -22.83
C SER A 431 -10.47 10.97 -24.21
N PHE A 432 -9.19 10.59 -24.36
CA PHE A 432 -8.72 9.89 -25.56
C PHE A 432 -9.31 8.48 -25.61
N LEU A 433 -9.23 7.72 -24.50
CA LEU A 433 -9.75 6.35 -24.44
C LEU A 433 -11.26 6.31 -24.74
N GLN A 434 -12.05 7.26 -24.26
CA GLN A 434 -13.46 7.38 -24.60
C GLN A 434 -13.69 7.43 -26.12
N LYS A 435 -12.96 8.32 -26.82
CA LYS A 435 -13.07 8.47 -28.28
C LYS A 435 -12.62 7.20 -29.01
N TYR A 436 -11.51 6.62 -28.57
CA TYR A 436 -10.98 5.38 -29.13
C TYR A 436 -11.98 4.23 -28.97
N LEU A 437 -12.55 4.04 -27.78
CA LEU A 437 -13.51 2.96 -27.50
C LEU A 437 -14.82 3.14 -28.26
N ASN A 438 -15.32 4.38 -28.38
CA ASN A 438 -16.52 4.66 -29.18
C ASN A 438 -16.33 4.27 -30.65
N LYS A 439 -15.12 4.49 -31.19
CA LYS A 439 -14.79 4.11 -32.56
C LYS A 439 -14.58 2.60 -32.71
N GLN A 440 -13.88 1.98 -31.77
CA GLN A 440 -13.51 0.56 -31.83
C GLN A 440 -14.69 -0.38 -31.52
N PHE A 441 -15.60 0.05 -30.63
CA PHE A 441 -16.74 -0.73 -30.17
C PHE A 441 -18.05 0.07 -30.28
N PRO A 442 -18.48 0.43 -31.51
CA PRO A 442 -19.64 1.31 -31.72
C PRO A 442 -20.96 0.71 -31.24
N SER A 443 -21.06 -0.61 -31.10
CA SER A 443 -22.23 -1.32 -30.58
C SER A 443 -22.37 -1.27 -29.06
N ILE A 444 -21.31 -0.88 -28.32
CA ILE A 444 -21.34 -0.81 -26.87
C ILE A 444 -21.72 0.61 -26.45
N THR A 445 -22.88 0.77 -25.81
CA THR A 445 -23.27 2.04 -25.19
C THR A 445 -22.35 2.39 -24.02
N SER A 446 -21.83 3.62 -24.00
CA SER A 446 -20.94 4.15 -22.95
C SER A 446 -19.77 3.21 -22.59
N PRO A 447 -18.89 2.85 -23.56
CA PRO A 447 -17.92 1.77 -23.36
C PRO A 447 -16.89 2.08 -22.27
N LEU A 448 -16.44 3.34 -22.14
CA LEU A 448 -15.54 3.74 -21.07
C LEU A 448 -16.20 3.64 -19.69
N GLU A 449 -17.46 4.06 -19.56
CA GLU A 449 -18.19 4.00 -18.29
C GLU A 449 -18.36 2.55 -17.82
N ARG A 450 -18.72 1.64 -18.73
CA ARG A 450 -18.77 0.19 -18.44
C ARG A 450 -17.40 -0.34 -18.01
N LEU A 451 -16.34 0.04 -18.72
CA LEU A 451 -14.98 -0.37 -18.40
C LEU A 451 -14.54 0.12 -17.00
N VAL A 452 -14.78 1.39 -16.69
CA VAL A 452 -14.48 1.99 -15.39
C VAL A 452 -15.30 1.34 -14.27
N THR A 453 -16.56 1.01 -14.52
CA THR A 453 -17.41 0.28 -13.57
C THR A 453 -16.83 -1.09 -13.25
N SER A 454 -16.42 -1.86 -14.27
CA SER A 454 -15.75 -3.14 -14.05
C SER A 454 -14.41 -3.00 -13.32
N MET A 455 -13.62 -1.96 -13.62
CA MET A 455 -12.39 -1.68 -12.86
C MET A 455 -12.69 -1.36 -11.38
N LYS A 456 -13.71 -0.55 -11.09
CA LYS A 456 -14.16 -0.26 -9.71
C LYS A 456 -14.56 -1.51 -8.95
N GLU A 457 -15.27 -2.45 -9.59
CA GLU A 457 -15.62 -3.74 -8.99
C GLU A 457 -14.38 -4.57 -8.64
N LEU A 458 -13.39 -4.63 -9.54
CA LEU A 458 -12.12 -5.30 -9.30
C LEU A 458 -11.36 -4.68 -8.12
N VAL A 459 -11.30 -3.35 -8.04
CA VAL A 459 -10.73 -2.62 -6.89
C VAL A 459 -11.50 -2.94 -5.61
N ALA A 460 -12.83 -2.95 -5.65
CA ALA A 460 -13.64 -3.25 -4.47
C ALA A 460 -13.39 -4.67 -3.95
N HIS A 461 -13.22 -5.65 -4.84
CA HIS A 461 -12.86 -7.02 -4.46
C HIS A 461 -11.47 -7.10 -3.82
N SER A 462 -10.46 -6.44 -4.38
CA SER A 462 -9.11 -6.43 -3.80
C SER A 462 -9.07 -5.76 -2.43
N LEU A 463 -9.76 -4.63 -2.27
CA LEU A 463 -9.89 -3.94 -0.98
C LEU A 463 -10.61 -4.82 0.07
N LYS A 464 -11.75 -5.43 -0.29
CA LYS A 464 -12.49 -6.34 0.61
C LYS A 464 -11.65 -7.56 1.00
N SER A 465 -10.77 -8.04 0.12
CA SER A 465 -9.89 -9.20 0.39
C SER A 465 -8.87 -8.98 1.50
N VAL A 466 -8.56 -7.71 1.80
CA VAL A 466 -7.61 -7.29 2.85
C VAL A 466 -8.30 -6.68 4.08
N LYS A 467 -9.64 -6.71 4.14
CA LYS A 467 -10.40 -6.25 5.31
C LYS A 467 -9.90 -6.98 6.57
N GLY A 468 -9.51 -6.22 7.59
CA GLY A 468 -8.96 -6.74 8.85
C GLY A 468 -7.48 -7.17 8.80
N LYS A 469 -6.83 -7.17 7.64
CA LYS A 469 -5.39 -7.45 7.48
C LYS A 469 -4.56 -6.18 7.32
N LEU A 470 -5.16 -5.14 6.75
CA LEU A 470 -4.56 -3.81 6.67
C LEU A 470 -4.60 -3.15 8.05
N ASN A 471 -3.46 -2.64 8.53
CA ASN A 471 -3.35 -1.93 9.80
C ASN A 471 -3.93 -2.71 11.02
N PRO A 472 -3.43 -3.92 11.32
CA PRO A 472 -3.96 -4.79 12.36
C PRO A 472 -3.81 -4.19 13.77
N ASN A 473 -2.82 -3.31 13.98
CA ASN A 473 -2.61 -2.59 15.24
C ASN A 473 -3.51 -1.35 15.39
N ASN A 474 -4.43 -1.11 14.45
CA ASN A 474 -5.40 -0.03 14.48
C ASN A 474 -4.77 1.36 14.69
N ARG A 475 -3.67 1.64 13.98
CA ARG A 475 -3.02 2.96 13.99
C ARG A 475 -4.02 4.01 13.50
N GLN A 476 -4.30 4.98 14.35
CA GLN A 476 -5.23 6.06 14.05
C GLN A 476 -4.60 7.01 13.02
N PHE A 477 -5.45 7.70 12.25
CA PHE A 477 -5.04 8.80 11.37
C PHE A 477 -4.03 8.41 10.27
N CYS A 478 -4.06 7.16 9.82
CA CYS A 478 -3.36 6.70 8.63
C CYS A 478 -4.26 6.87 7.40
N PHE A 479 -3.75 7.41 6.30
CA PHE A 479 -4.40 7.28 5.00
C PHE A 479 -3.35 6.82 3.98
N GLU A 480 -3.77 6.27 2.84
CA GLU A 480 -2.81 5.90 1.80
C GLU A 480 -3.43 5.97 0.41
N ILE A 481 -2.63 6.47 -0.53
CA ILE A 481 -2.97 6.52 -1.96
C ILE A 481 -2.26 5.37 -2.65
N PHE A 482 -3.02 4.54 -3.35
CA PHE A 482 -2.56 3.41 -4.13
C PHE A 482 -2.69 3.69 -5.63
N GLY A 483 -1.78 3.15 -6.44
CA GLY A 483 -1.90 3.11 -7.90
C GLY A 483 -2.28 1.72 -8.36
N TYR A 484 -3.44 1.56 -9.00
CA TYR A 484 -3.90 0.30 -9.54
C TYR A 484 -3.61 0.20 -11.04
N ASP A 485 -3.16 -0.98 -11.48
CA ASP A 485 -2.72 -1.24 -12.84
C ASP A 485 -3.62 -2.30 -13.48
N PHE A 486 -4.21 -1.96 -14.63
CA PHE A 486 -5.09 -2.83 -15.40
C PHE A 486 -4.56 -3.05 -16.81
N ILE A 487 -4.75 -4.25 -17.35
CA ILE A 487 -4.65 -4.52 -18.79
C ILE A 487 -6.05 -4.83 -19.29
N ILE A 488 -6.39 -4.31 -20.46
CA ILE A 488 -7.65 -4.59 -21.14
C ILE A 488 -7.36 -5.57 -22.27
N ASP A 489 -8.13 -6.64 -22.39
CA ASP A 489 -8.03 -7.54 -23.55
C ASP A 489 -8.87 -7.05 -24.73
N SER A 490 -8.70 -7.68 -25.89
CA SER A 490 -9.41 -7.34 -27.13
C SER A 490 -10.93 -7.49 -27.03
N THR A 491 -11.45 -8.15 -25.98
CA THR A 491 -12.88 -8.33 -25.72
C THR A 491 -13.45 -7.30 -24.75
N MET A 492 -12.71 -6.22 -24.47
CA MET A 492 -13.09 -5.15 -23.52
C MET A 492 -13.15 -5.59 -22.06
N LYS A 493 -12.50 -6.71 -21.70
CA LYS A 493 -12.43 -7.16 -20.31
C LYS A 493 -11.21 -6.56 -19.60
N PRO A 494 -11.39 -5.86 -18.45
CA PRO A 494 -10.28 -5.45 -17.61
C PRO A 494 -9.76 -6.60 -16.75
N TRP A 495 -8.43 -6.65 -16.62
CA TRP A 495 -7.71 -7.59 -15.76
C TRP A 495 -6.91 -6.81 -14.72
N LEU A 496 -7.12 -7.11 -13.44
CA LEU A 496 -6.29 -6.53 -12.37
C LEU A 496 -4.89 -7.16 -12.41
N ILE A 497 -3.86 -6.33 -12.61
CA ILE A 497 -2.47 -6.80 -12.74
C ILE A 497 -1.70 -6.63 -11.44
N GLU A 498 -1.74 -5.43 -10.86
CA GLU A 498 -1.09 -5.13 -9.58
C GLU A 498 -1.68 -3.90 -8.90
N CYS A 499 -1.39 -3.77 -7.61
CA CYS A 499 -1.63 -2.56 -6.83
C CYS A 499 -0.28 -2.06 -6.30
N ASN A 500 0.01 -0.78 -6.49
CA ASN A 500 1.27 -0.15 -6.11
C ASN A 500 1.04 0.78 -4.91
N THR A 501 1.81 0.60 -3.84
CA THR A 501 1.98 1.65 -2.81
C THR A 501 2.90 2.74 -3.34
N ASN A 502 2.80 3.94 -2.77
CA ASN A 502 3.63 5.09 -3.13
C ASN A 502 3.68 5.29 -4.66
N PRO A 503 2.51 5.48 -5.32
CA PRO A 503 2.46 5.68 -6.75
C PRO A 503 3.36 6.85 -7.16
N CYS A 504 3.93 6.76 -8.36
CA CYS A 504 4.85 7.79 -8.86
C CYS A 504 4.14 9.16 -8.90
N LEU A 505 4.76 10.17 -8.29
CA LEU A 505 4.27 11.55 -8.28
C LEU A 505 5.07 12.47 -9.23
N GLU A 506 5.87 11.90 -10.13
CA GLU A 506 6.59 12.66 -11.15
C GLU A 506 5.63 13.25 -12.20
N LEU A 507 5.84 14.51 -12.53
CA LEU A 507 5.03 15.25 -13.51
C LEU A 507 5.58 15.08 -14.93
N SER A 508 5.78 13.83 -15.36
CA SER A 508 6.56 13.47 -16.56
C SER A 508 5.93 13.84 -17.91
N SER A 509 4.70 14.35 -17.91
CA SER A 509 3.96 14.76 -19.11
C SER A 509 3.01 15.92 -18.77
N PRO A 510 2.54 16.68 -19.77
CA PRO A 510 1.50 17.69 -19.56
C PRO A 510 0.23 17.14 -18.91
N LEU A 511 -0.10 15.87 -19.16
CA LEU A 511 -1.22 15.18 -18.54
C LEU A 511 -1.00 14.99 -17.04
N LEU A 512 0.16 14.46 -16.63
CA LEU A 512 0.44 14.22 -15.21
C LEU A 512 0.68 15.50 -14.42
N GLN A 513 1.18 16.56 -15.06
CA GLN A 513 1.23 17.92 -14.50
C GLN A 513 -0.16 18.41 -14.06
N GLN A 514 -1.23 17.91 -14.68
CA GLN A 514 -2.61 18.23 -14.30
C GLN A 514 -3.17 17.22 -13.29
N LEU A 515 -3.12 15.92 -13.59
CA LEU A 515 -3.80 14.91 -12.78
C LEU A 515 -3.21 14.74 -11.39
N ILE A 516 -1.87 14.73 -11.24
CA ILE A 516 -1.23 14.39 -9.96
C ILE A 516 -1.45 15.48 -8.90
N PRO A 517 -1.23 16.78 -9.17
CA PRO A 517 -1.49 17.81 -8.18
C PRO A 517 -2.97 17.82 -7.76
N ARG A 518 -3.88 17.63 -8.71
CA ARG A 518 -5.31 17.54 -8.44
C ARG A 518 -5.64 16.36 -7.53
N MET A 519 -5.17 15.17 -7.88
CA MET A 519 -5.40 13.93 -7.15
C MET A 519 -4.95 14.02 -5.69
N VAL A 520 -3.75 14.56 -5.44
CA VAL A 520 -3.21 14.74 -4.08
C VAL A 520 -4.01 15.80 -3.31
N ASN A 521 -4.30 16.95 -3.92
CA ASN A 521 -5.02 18.01 -3.23
C ASN A 521 -6.43 17.58 -2.82
N ASP A 522 -7.14 16.90 -3.69
CA ASP A 522 -8.48 16.38 -3.41
C ASP A 522 -8.44 15.23 -2.38
N ALA A 523 -7.34 14.48 -2.30
CA ALA A 523 -7.15 13.48 -1.24
C ALA A 523 -6.98 14.15 0.13
N PHE A 524 -6.27 15.28 0.20
CA PHE A 524 -6.13 16.06 1.43
C PHE A 524 -7.47 16.63 1.92
N LYS A 525 -8.37 17.03 1.01
CA LYS A 525 -9.74 17.43 1.37
C LYS A 525 -10.54 16.33 2.08
N LEU A 526 -10.29 15.06 1.77
CA LEU A 526 -10.93 13.90 2.40
C LEU A 526 -10.17 13.32 3.59
N THR A 527 -8.99 13.88 3.91
CA THR A 527 -8.12 13.33 4.94
C THR A 527 -7.68 14.42 5.92
N LEU A 528 -6.72 15.25 5.52
CA LEU A 528 -6.19 16.32 6.36
C LEU A 528 -7.24 17.35 6.72
N ASP A 529 -8.02 17.84 5.74
CA ASP A 529 -8.93 18.96 5.96
C ASP A 529 -10.16 18.55 6.78
N VAL A 530 -10.46 17.24 6.83
CA VAL A 530 -11.48 16.65 7.71
C VAL A 530 -11.02 16.70 9.18
N ILE A 531 -9.75 16.38 9.43
CA ILE A 531 -9.17 16.33 10.78
C ILE A 531 -8.76 17.74 11.25
N PHE A 532 -8.29 18.57 10.33
CA PHE A 532 -7.72 19.88 10.56
C PHE A 532 -8.40 20.92 9.64
N PRO A 533 -9.63 21.36 9.98
CA PRO A 533 -10.42 22.26 9.15
C PRO A 533 -9.66 23.54 8.77
N ILE A 534 -9.85 23.97 7.52
CA ILE A 534 -9.29 25.22 6.99
C ILE A 534 -10.13 26.39 7.50
N LYS A 535 -9.52 27.53 7.84
CA LYS A 535 -10.22 28.76 8.22
C LYS A 535 -11.28 29.11 7.13
N SER A 536 -12.54 29.25 7.54
CA SER A 536 -13.77 29.15 6.71
C SER A 536 -14.04 30.31 5.73
N SER A 537 -13.02 31.00 5.22
CA SER A 537 -13.18 32.13 4.29
C SER A 537 -12.26 32.08 3.08
N TYR A 538 -11.37 31.09 2.96
CA TYR A 538 -10.49 30.97 1.80
C TYR A 538 -11.07 30.04 0.74
N SER A 539 -11.51 30.62 -0.38
CA SER A 539 -11.49 29.90 -1.65
C SER A 539 -10.02 29.59 -1.95
N LEU A 540 -9.63 28.31 -1.88
CA LEU A 540 -8.33 27.90 -2.38
C LEU A 540 -8.28 28.28 -3.85
N ASN A 541 -7.54 29.35 -4.20
CA ASN A 541 -7.21 29.69 -5.57
C ASN A 541 -6.22 28.64 -6.09
N ILE A 542 -6.72 27.42 -6.25
CA ILE A 542 -6.06 26.38 -7.00
C ILE A 542 -6.13 26.88 -8.44
N PRO A 543 -5.04 26.81 -9.22
CA PRO A 543 -5.17 26.91 -10.67
C PRO A 543 -6.21 25.88 -11.08
N THR A 544 -7.42 26.33 -11.41
CA THR A 544 -8.48 25.46 -11.91
C THR A 544 -7.91 24.92 -13.22
N ILE A 545 -7.51 23.65 -13.21
CA ILE A 545 -7.12 22.99 -14.43
C ILE A 545 -8.36 23.06 -15.30
N VAL A 546 -8.25 23.73 -16.44
CA VAL A 546 -9.34 24.24 -17.30
C VAL A 546 -10.37 23.17 -17.72
N HIS A 547 -10.10 21.90 -17.44
CA HIS A 547 -10.91 20.75 -17.86
C HIS A 547 -11.31 19.77 -16.74
N LEU A 548 -11.04 20.07 -15.46
CA LEU A 548 -11.46 19.20 -14.34
C LEU A 548 -12.54 19.90 -13.52
N GLN A 549 -13.60 19.16 -13.19
CA GLN A 549 -14.76 19.69 -12.46
C GLN A 549 -14.36 20.26 -11.09
N GLU A 550 -15.12 21.24 -10.58
CA GLU A 550 -14.78 21.93 -9.33
C GLU A 550 -14.92 21.04 -8.08
N HIS A 551 -15.85 20.07 -8.10
CA HIS A 551 -16.06 19.16 -6.99
C HIS A 551 -14.95 18.10 -6.88
N ASN A 552 -14.80 17.52 -5.68
CA ASN A 552 -13.78 16.51 -5.40
C ASN A 552 -13.89 15.32 -6.36
N GLN A 553 -12.79 14.94 -7.01
CA GLN A 553 -12.77 13.87 -8.01
C GLN A 553 -12.63 12.45 -7.42
N TRP A 554 -12.55 12.31 -6.09
CA TRP A 554 -12.58 11.01 -5.42
C TRP A 554 -14.01 10.54 -5.22
N GLU A 555 -14.38 9.46 -5.90
CA GLU A 555 -15.69 8.84 -5.81
C GLU A 555 -15.68 7.71 -4.78
N PHE A 556 -16.64 7.70 -3.84
CA PHE A 556 -16.74 6.64 -2.84
C PHE A 556 -16.94 5.27 -3.50
N LEU A 557 -16.23 4.26 -3.00
CA LEU A 557 -16.26 2.90 -3.54
C LEU A 557 -16.75 1.87 -2.51
N VAL A 558 -16.10 1.79 -1.35
CA VAL A 558 -16.41 0.80 -0.30
C VAL A 558 -15.83 1.25 1.04
N SER A 559 -16.45 0.86 2.16
CA SER A 559 -15.85 1.01 3.49
C SER A 559 -15.20 -0.29 4.00
N LEU A 560 -13.98 -0.20 4.51
CA LEU A 560 -13.28 -1.30 5.20
C LEU A 560 -13.41 -1.25 6.72
N LYS A 561 -14.22 -0.31 7.26
CA LYS A 561 -14.55 -0.25 8.69
C LYS A 561 -14.95 -1.64 9.19
N LYS A 562 -14.38 -2.08 10.32
CA LYS A 562 -14.86 -3.27 11.02
C LYS A 562 -16.29 -2.96 11.45
N SER A 563 -17.25 -3.79 11.08
CA SER A 563 -18.58 -3.73 11.70
C SER A 563 -18.36 -3.88 13.20
N SER A 564 -18.88 -2.95 14.00
CA SER A 564 -18.97 -3.14 15.43
C SER A 564 -19.75 -4.43 15.65
N CYS A 565 -19.11 -5.45 16.25
CA CYS A 565 -19.73 -6.75 16.49
C CYS A 565 -21.10 -6.57 17.15
N ASN A 566 -22.15 -6.90 16.39
CA ASN A 566 -23.51 -7.21 16.82
C ASN A 566 -24.24 -8.05 15.75
N ASP A 567 -23.48 -8.77 14.91
CA ASP A 567 -24.02 -9.77 13.97
C ASP A 567 -23.49 -11.16 14.34
#